data_AF-A0A3M6ZJA2-F1
#
_entry.id   AF-A0A3M6ZJA2-F1
#
_cell.length_a   1.000
_cell.length_b   1.000
_cell.length_c   1.000
_cell.angle_alpha   90.00
_cell.angle_beta   90.00
_cell.angle_gamma   90.00
#
_symmetry.space_group_name_H-M   'P 1'
#
loop_
_entity.id
_entity.type
_entity.pdbx_description
1 polymer ?
#
loop_
_entity_poly.entity_id
_entity_poly.type
_entity_poly.pdbx_seq_one_letter_code
_entity_poly.pdbx_strand_id
1 'polypeptide(L)'
;MAFLAISALAVAGVAKANPIKPTLATDLEPTQYTATADTAVYEAQATAPTSSFRKHYKKGRAFDRSITIWMENTDYDKAEADPSLAWLAERGITLENYFGVTHPSEPNYVASHGGDNFGMDNDAFNRVAGNVSTITDLLEDKHISWGSYQEDMPYTGFEGFSWANQETRANDYNESYSISNRVFSILLGGAVPKHLEGSKDDKYYNHYSELSTVEANWNLHTLGRWDVGANVFDLVACETGDIYRPNLAATAENATIFYNSSFAGPFNEDFQAAPYPPPNLDIKSPKTHRTVLPAIKKQWKGHTEGTYYHDGVDIPDGQHPPHGYAVNDVSKD
;
A
#
# COMPACT_ATOMS: atom_id res chain seq x y z
N MET A 1 10.91 0.37 20.12
CA MET A 1 11.84 1.10 19.25
C MET A 1 11.08 1.63 18.03
N ALA A 2 11.59 2.65 17.35
CA ALA A 2 10.89 3.30 16.23
C ALA A 2 11.51 2.93 14.89
N PHE A 3 10.78 2.16 14.09
CA PHE A 3 11.08 1.95 12.68
C PHE A 3 10.53 3.14 11.89
N LEU A 4 11.17 3.41 10.77
CA LEU A 4 10.91 4.55 9.91
C LEU A 4 11.46 4.14 8.55
N ALA A 5 10.66 3.64 7.61
CA ALA A 5 11.12 3.58 6.23
C ALA A 5 11.20 5.03 5.75
N ILE A 6 12.39 5.54 5.37
CA ILE A 6 12.46 6.93 4.89
C ILE A 6 12.12 6.98 3.42
N SER A 7 10.90 7.42 3.24
CA SER A 7 10.46 8.42 2.27
C SER A 7 9.88 9.62 3.11
N ALA A 8 9.00 10.54 2.68
CA ALA A 8 8.72 11.84 3.37
C ALA A 8 7.27 12.19 3.87
N LEU A 9 7.11 12.39 5.20
CA LEU A 9 6.17 13.31 5.92
C LEU A 9 4.77 12.92 6.54
N ALA A 10 4.13 13.88 7.24
CA ALA A 10 3.26 13.72 8.45
C ALA A 10 2.35 14.97 8.73
N VAL A 11 1.32 15.13 9.61
CA VAL A 11 0.53 14.37 10.66
C VAL A 11 -0.70 15.27 11.09
N ALA A 12 -1.92 14.91 11.59
CA ALA A 12 -2.75 13.69 11.73
C ALA A 12 -4.26 13.94 12.16
N GLY A 13 -5.26 13.53 11.35
CA GLY A 13 -6.68 13.29 11.75
C GLY A 13 -7.57 14.53 12.07
N VAL A 14 -8.89 14.48 12.44
CA VAL A 14 -10.01 13.48 12.45
C VAL A 14 -11.24 14.04 13.27
N ALA A 15 -12.50 13.60 13.00
CA ALA A 15 -13.77 14.20 13.51
C ALA A 15 -14.41 13.60 14.81
N LYS A 16 -15.60 14.11 15.22
CA LYS A 16 -16.29 13.79 16.49
C LYS A 16 -16.76 12.33 16.59
N ALA A 17 -16.46 11.69 17.72
CA ALA A 17 -16.84 10.31 18.00
C ALA A 17 -18.36 10.11 18.25
N ASN A 18 -19.01 9.41 17.34
CA ASN A 18 -20.01 8.39 17.73
C ASN A 18 -19.26 7.15 18.25
N PRO A 19 -19.86 6.28 19.09
CA PRO A 19 -19.27 5.00 19.44
C PRO A 19 -19.39 4.04 18.25
N ILE A 20 -18.47 4.17 17.29
CA ILE A 20 -18.38 3.29 16.11
C ILE A 20 -18.18 1.86 16.59
N LYS A 21 -19.22 1.04 16.41
CA LYS A 21 -19.00 -0.38 16.14
C LYS A 21 -18.45 -0.44 14.72
N PRO A 22 -17.29 -1.05 14.45
CA PRO A 22 -16.80 -1.21 13.08
C PRO A 22 -17.77 -2.12 12.32
N THR A 23 -18.70 -1.49 11.61
CA THR A 23 -19.45 -2.08 10.51
C THR A 23 -18.77 -1.61 9.24
N LEU A 24 -18.11 -2.54 8.55
CA LEU A 24 -17.63 -2.36 7.19
C LEU A 24 -18.73 -1.72 6.34
N ALA A 25 -18.39 -0.71 5.54
CA ALA A 25 -19.37 0.01 4.73
C ALA A 25 -19.92 -0.93 3.64
N THR A 26 -21.23 -0.93 3.43
CA THR A 26 -21.88 -1.74 2.39
C THR A 26 -21.99 -1.02 1.05
N ASP A 27 -21.82 0.30 1.07
CA ASP A 27 -22.09 1.23 -0.02
C ASP A 27 -20.95 2.26 -0.09
N LEU A 28 -20.83 2.98 -1.21
CA LEU A 28 -19.95 4.14 -1.30
C LEU A 28 -20.58 5.33 -0.58
N GLU A 29 -19.90 5.87 0.43
CA GLU A 29 -20.27 7.16 1.01
C GLU A 29 -20.13 8.28 -0.06
N PRO A 30 -21.06 9.23 -0.12
CA PRO A 30 -20.99 10.33 -1.08
C PRO A 30 -19.89 11.32 -0.68
N THR A 31 -19.06 11.72 -1.64
CA THR A 31 -18.08 12.79 -1.44
C THR A 31 -18.74 14.10 -1.03
N GLN A 32 -18.14 14.78 -0.07
CA GLN A 32 -18.58 16.07 0.47
C GLN A 32 -17.47 17.14 0.43
N TYR A 33 -16.20 16.73 0.26
CA TYR A 33 -15.02 17.58 0.44
C TYR A 33 -14.17 17.71 -0.82
N THR A 34 -14.82 17.82 -2.00
CA THR A 34 -14.20 17.87 -3.33
C THR A 34 -14.12 19.28 -3.94
N ALA A 35 -14.16 20.33 -3.12
CA ALA A 35 -14.08 21.70 -3.63
C ALA A 35 -12.66 22.00 -4.16
N THR A 36 -12.55 22.65 -5.33
CA THR A 36 -11.25 23.00 -5.95
C THR A 36 -11.02 24.52 -6.08
N ALA A 37 -12.06 25.34 -5.86
CA ALA A 37 -11.92 26.79 -5.84
C ALA A 37 -11.29 27.25 -4.53
N ASP A 38 -10.17 27.98 -4.59
CA ASP A 38 -9.33 28.36 -3.44
C ASP A 38 -10.16 28.86 -2.23
N THR A 39 -11.13 29.77 -2.44
CA THR A 39 -11.97 30.31 -1.35
C THR A 39 -12.80 29.25 -0.62
N ALA A 40 -13.38 28.29 -1.35
CA ALA A 40 -14.20 27.22 -0.76
C ALA A 40 -13.35 26.21 0.01
N VAL A 41 -12.11 25.97 -0.45
CA VAL A 41 -11.14 25.12 0.25
C VAL A 41 -10.67 25.78 1.54
N TYR A 42 -10.39 27.08 1.54
CA TYR A 42 -10.03 27.81 2.76
C TYR A 42 -11.21 27.94 3.76
N GLU A 43 -12.44 28.13 3.28
CA GLU A 43 -13.65 28.11 4.14
C GLU A 43 -13.86 26.74 4.80
N ALA A 44 -13.64 25.64 4.06
CA ALA A 44 -13.67 24.28 4.60
C ALA A 44 -12.51 24.06 5.60
N GLN A 45 -11.27 24.41 5.23
CA GLN A 45 -10.09 24.30 6.09
C GLN A 45 -10.28 25.03 7.44
N ALA A 46 -10.84 26.24 7.42
CA ALA A 46 -11.10 27.04 8.62
C ALA A 46 -12.11 26.40 9.60
N THR A 47 -12.87 25.39 9.16
CA THR A 47 -13.83 24.64 10.00
C THR A 47 -13.48 23.15 10.12
N ALA A 48 -12.43 22.68 9.46
CA ALA A 48 -12.05 21.28 9.40
C ALA A 48 -11.59 20.72 10.77
N PRO A 49 -12.01 19.49 11.14
CA PRO A 49 -11.74 18.94 12.46
C PRO A 49 -10.33 18.32 12.55
N THR A 50 -9.45 18.96 13.33
CA THR A 50 -8.15 18.39 13.69
C THR A 50 -8.26 17.39 14.84
N SER A 51 -7.56 16.26 14.75
CA SER A 51 -7.53 15.27 15.83
C SER A 51 -6.53 15.65 16.90
N SER A 52 -6.80 15.14 18.09
CA SER A 52 -5.74 14.48 18.83
C SER A 52 -6.21 13.09 19.22
N PHE A 53 -5.74 12.07 18.50
CA PHE A 53 -5.84 10.70 19.02
C PHE A 53 -5.20 10.67 20.42
N ARG A 54 -5.95 10.21 21.42
CA ARG A 54 -5.37 9.92 22.74
C ARG A 54 -4.24 8.90 22.55
N LYS A 55 -3.11 9.09 23.23
CA LYS A 55 -1.85 8.35 23.04
C LYS A 55 -1.93 6.88 23.51
N HIS A 56 -2.81 6.09 22.90
CA HIS A 56 -2.97 4.66 23.10
C HIS A 56 -1.94 3.90 22.24
N TYR A 57 -0.67 4.13 22.59
CA TYR A 57 0.48 3.43 22.02
C TYR A 57 0.32 1.91 22.15
N LYS A 58 0.57 1.20 21.04
CA LYS A 58 0.51 -0.25 20.93
C LYS A 58 1.90 -0.76 20.57
N LYS A 59 2.60 -1.35 21.53
CA LYS A 59 3.90 -1.98 21.28
C LYS A 59 3.71 -3.12 20.26
N GLY A 60 4.51 -3.13 19.19
CA GLY A 60 4.64 -4.26 18.27
C GLY A 60 5.78 -5.19 18.68
N ARG A 61 6.09 -6.17 17.83
CA ARG A 61 7.15 -7.16 18.05
C ARG A 61 8.53 -6.54 17.82
N ALA A 62 8.80 -6.09 16.60
CA ALA A 62 10.06 -5.45 16.23
C ALA A 62 10.03 -3.93 16.47
N PHE A 63 8.90 -3.27 16.16
CA PHE A 63 8.77 -1.82 16.26
C PHE A 63 7.41 -1.35 16.82
N ASP A 64 7.39 -0.15 17.40
CA ASP A 64 6.20 0.43 18.03
C ASP A 64 5.46 1.44 17.14
N ARG A 65 6.06 1.79 16.00
CA ARG A 65 5.52 2.66 14.94
C ARG A 65 6.07 2.17 13.62
N SER A 66 5.22 2.12 12.60
CA SER A 66 5.63 2.10 11.19
C SER A 66 5.40 3.50 10.65
N ILE A 67 6.25 3.88 9.70
CA ILE A 67 6.09 5.06 8.86
C ILE A 67 6.69 4.67 7.51
N THR A 68 5.89 4.72 6.45
CA THR A 68 6.27 4.75 5.03
C THR A 68 5.63 6.02 4.46
N ILE A 69 6.28 6.81 3.59
CA ILE A 69 5.64 8.00 3.02
C ILE A 69 6.18 8.36 1.63
N TRP A 70 5.47 8.04 0.56
CA TRP A 70 6.10 7.65 -0.70
C TRP A 70 6.88 8.76 -1.43
N MET A 71 8.02 8.42 -2.05
CA MET A 71 8.74 9.30 -2.98
C MET A 71 8.20 9.04 -4.39
N GLU A 72 7.63 10.04 -5.03
CA GLU A 72 6.96 9.88 -6.32
C GLU A 72 7.92 10.03 -7.52
N ASN A 73 7.56 9.40 -8.65
CA ASN A 73 8.05 9.70 -10.00
C ASN A 73 9.58 9.76 -10.24
N THR A 74 10.33 8.91 -9.54
CA THR A 74 11.80 8.79 -9.67
C THR A 74 12.23 7.34 -9.96
N ASP A 75 12.91 7.10 -11.08
CA ASP A 75 13.48 5.77 -11.42
C ASP A 75 14.51 5.30 -10.36
N TYR A 76 14.62 3.98 -10.13
CA TYR A 76 15.54 3.38 -9.16
C TYR A 76 16.97 3.95 -9.26
N ASP A 77 17.55 3.99 -10.46
CA ASP A 77 18.93 4.44 -10.69
C ASP A 77 19.13 5.94 -10.40
N LYS A 78 18.07 6.76 -10.53
CA LYS A 78 18.09 8.18 -10.15
C LYS A 78 18.01 8.33 -8.63
N ALA A 79 17.19 7.50 -7.97
CA ALA A 79 17.02 7.51 -6.51
C ALA A 79 18.27 7.01 -5.77
N GLU A 80 18.91 5.91 -6.22
CA GLU A 80 20.17 5.43 -5.63
C GLU A 80 21.32 6.43 -5.85
N ALA A 81 21.25 7.27 -6.89
CA ALA A 81 22.23 8.31 -7.19
C ALA A 81 22.00 9.65 -6.46
N ASP A 82 20.85 9.88 -5.78
CA ASP A 82 20.62 11.13 -5.05
C ASP A 82 21.49 11.18 -3.77
N PRO A 83 22.26 12.25 -3.52
CA PRO A 83 23.13 12.34 -2.35
C PRO A 83 22.40 12.31 -1.00
N SER A 84 21.14 12.72 -0.95
CA SER A 84 20.32 12.72 0.26
C SER A 84 19.82 11.30 0.56
N LEU A 85 19.32 10.59 -0.46
CA LEU A 85 18.92 9.19 -0.36
C LEU A 85 20.12 8.27 -0.09
N ALA A 86 21.29 8.52 -0.69
CA ALA A 86 22.53 7.83 -0.38
C ALA A 86 22.98 8.06 1.09
N TRP A 87 22.88 9.30 1.60
CA TRP A 87 23.12 9.60 3.02
C TRP A 87 22.12 8.92 3.95
N LEU A 88 20.90 8.66 3.48
CA LEU A 88 19.93 7.87 4.24
C LEU A 88 20.26 6.37 4.22
N ALA A 89 20.77 5.83 3.11
CA ALA A 89 21.19 4.43 3.00
C ALA A 89 22.30 4.08 4.02
N GLU A 90 23.25 4.99 4.27
CA GLU A 90 24.29 4.86 5.33
C GLU A 90 23.72 4.59 6.74
N ARG A 91 22.44 4.94 6.98
CA ARG A 91 21.79 4.90 8.30
C ARG A 91 20.74 3.79 8.42
N GLY A 92 20.58 2.97 7.38
CA GLY A 92 19.49 2.01 7.25
C GLY A 92 19.87 0.72 6.55
N ILE A 93 18.85 -0.02 6.12
CA ILE A 93 18.96 -1.22 5.28
C ILE A 93 18.33 -0.88 3.93
N THR A 94 19.12 -0.93 2.85
CA THR A 94 18.60 -0.74 1.49
C THR A 94 17.97 -2.03 1.00
N LEU A 95 16.72 -2.00 0.51
CA LEU A 95 16.05 -3.16 -0.06
C LEU A 95 16.33 -3.22 -1.57
N GLU A 96 17.18 -4.15 -2.00
CA GLU A 96 17.65 -4.19 -3.40
C GLU A 96 16.64 -4.83 -4.36
N ASN A 97 15.79 -5.73 -3.85
CA ASN A 97 14.77 -6.45 -4.60
C ASN A 97 13.34 -6.10 -4.14
N TYR A 98 13.08 -4.82 -3.90
CA TYR A 98 11.73 -4.29 -3.70
C TYR A 98 11.13 -3.83 -5.05
N PHE A 99 9.89 -4.25 -5.32
CA PHE A 99 9.16 -3.95 -6.56
C PHE A 99 7.85 -3.20 -6.28
N GLY A 100 7.39 -2.40 -7.24
CA GLY A 100 5.98 -2.07 -7.35
C GLY A 100 5.15 -3.26 -7.82
N VAL A 101 3.87 -3.06 -8.09
CA VAL A 101 2.98 -4.15 -8.54
C VAL A 101 2.35 -3.89 -9.91
N THR A 102 2.38 -2.66 -10.42
CA THR A 102 1.92 -2.27 -11.76
C THR A 102 2.38 -0.84 -12.11
N HIS A 103 1.92 -0.28 -13.23
CA HIS A 103 1.84 1.16 -13.48
C HIS A 103 0.40 1.53 -13.87
N PRO A 104 -0.07 2.79 -13.69
CA PRO A 104 0.65 3.99 -13.21
C PRO A 104 0.71 4.12 -11.67
N SER A 105 0.62 5.32 -11.05
CA SER A 105 0.97 5.49 -9.63
C SER A 105 -0.16 5.17 -8.64
N GLU A 106 -1.39 5.59 -8.90
CA GLU A 106 -2.60 5.30 -8.10
C GLU A 106 -2.76 3.81 -7.76
N PRO A 107 -2.70 2.86 -8.71
CA PRO A 107 -2.87 1.45 -8.40
C PRO A 107 -1.83 0.89 -7.42
N ASN A 108 -0.65 1.51 -7.29
CA ASN A 108 0.36 1.12 -6.31
C ASN A 108 0.04 1.67 -4.90
N TYR A 109 -0.55 2.86 -4.79
CA TYR A 109 -1.12 3.37 -3.54
C TYR A 109 -2.33 2.54 -3.08
N VAL A 110 -3.18 2.12 -4.03
CA VAL A 110 -4.31 1.20 -3.77
C VAL A 110 -3.79 -0.17 -3.32
N ALA A 111 -2.76 -0.71 -3.98
CA ALA A 111 -2.13 -1.98 -3.60
C ALA A 111 -1.58 -2.00 -2.17
N SER A 112 -0.85 -0.96 -1.78
CA SER A 112 -0.19 -0.85 -0.46
C SER A 112 -1.17 -0.64 0.72
N HIS A 113 -2.42 -0.27 0.46
CA HIS A 113 -3.46 -0.12 1.49
C HIS A 113 -4.53 -1.22 1.42
N GLY A 114 -4.87 -1.66 0.20
CA GLY A 114 -5.93 -2.62 -0.08
C GLY A 114 -5.49 -4.07 -0.26
N GLY A 115 -4.20 -4.36 -0.43
CA GLY A 115 -3.71 -5.73 -0.66
C GLY A 115 -4.00 -6.29 -2.06
N ASP A 116 -4.48 -5.45 -2.99
CA ASP A 116 -4.54 -5.68 -4.44
C ASP A 116 -4.58 -4.32 -5.17
N ASN A 117 -4.07 -4.25 -6.40
CA ASN A 117 -4.29 -3.11 -7.32
C ASN A 117 -5.66 -3.18 -8.04
N PHE A 118 -6.36 -4.31 -7.91
CA PHE A 118 -7.64 -4.64 -8.52
C PHE A 118 -7.67 -4.59 -10.06
N GLY A 119 -6.52 -4.50 -10.74
CA GLY A 119 -6.44 -4.32 -12.18
C GLY A 119 -6.57 -2.86 -12.67
N MET A 120 -6.55 -1.88 -11.77
CA MET A 120 -6.55 -0.45 -12.14
C MET A 120 -5.33 -0.09 -13.01
N ASP A 121 -5.57 0.60 -14.12
CA ASP A 121 -4.61 0.90 -15.20
C ASP A 121 -4.43 2.42 -15.47
N ASN A 122 -4.94 3.27 -14.57
CA ASN A 122 -5.02 4.71 -14.73
C ASN A 122 -4.89 5.44 -13.38
N ASP A 123 -4.57 6.74 -13.42
CA ASP A 123 -4.54 7.67 -12.27
C ASP A 123 -5.77 8.62 -12.30
N ALA A 124 -6.97 8.07 -12.57
CA ALA A 124 -8.19 8.86 -12.63
C ALA A 124 -8.75 9.19 -11.22
N PHE A 125 -9.91 9.85 -11.14
CA PHE A 125 -10.56 10.11 -9.85
C PHE A 125 -11.37 8.90 -9.36
N ASN A 126 -10.66 7.80 -9.08
CA ASN A 126 -11.24 6.50 -8.78
C ASN A 126 -11.81 6.38 -7.35
N ARG A 127 -12.61 5.33 -7.11
CA ARG A 127 -13.09 4.96 -5.77
C ARG A 127 -13.15 3.45 -5.57
N VAL A 128 -12.30 2.99 -4.66
CA VAL A 128 -12.41 1.68 -4.03
C VAL A 128 -13.77 1.57 -3.33
N ALA A 129 -14.55 0.54 -3.65
CA ALA A 129 -15.88 0.34 -3.09
C ALA A 129 -15.85 0.17 -1.57
N GLY A 130 -16.80 0.74 -0.82
CA GLY A 130 -16.78 0.78 0.65
C GLY A 130 -16.73 -0.59 1.35
N ASN A 131 -17.10 -1.66 0.65
CA ASN A 131 -17.03 -3.05 1.12
C ASN A 131 -15.65 -3.72 0.91
N VAL A 132 -14.68 -3.01 0.34
CA VAL A 132 -13.31 -3.47 0.10
C VAL A 132 -12.43 -3.00 1.27
N SER A 133 -12.31 -3.86 2.30
CA SER A 133 -11.49 -3.57 3.48
C SER A 133 -10.01 -3.32 3.14
N THR A 134 -9.34 -2.58 4.02
CA THR A 134 -7.95 -2.12 3.90
C THR A 134 -7.16 -2.38 5.19
N ILE A 135 -5.84 -2.13 5.16
CA ILE A 135 -4.97 -2.21 6.35
C ILE A 135 -5.48 -1.35 7.53
N THR A 136 -6.22 -0.28 7.26
CA THR A 136 -6.91 0.54 8.26
C THR A 136 -7.92 -0.26 9.09
N ASP A 137 -8.76 -1.11 8.47
CA ASP A 137 -9.72 -1.95 9.20
C ASP A 137 -9.02 -2.91 10.18
N LEU A 138 -7.85 -3.43 9.78
CA LEU A 138 -7.04 -4.35 10.58
C LEU A 138 -6.39 -3.63 11.77
N LEU A 139 -5.95 -2.38 11.58
CA LEU A 139 -5.42 -1.52 12.65
C LEU A 139 -6.53 -1.09 13.63
N GLU A 140 -7.73 -0.78 13.13
CA GLU A 140 -8.86 -0.35 13.95
C GLU A 140 -9.48 -1.49 14.77
N ASP A 141 -9.54 -2.72 14.25
CA ASP A 141 -9.89 -3.94 15.02
C ASP A 141 -8.99 -4.12 16.26
N LYS A 142 -7.69 -3.81 16.12
CA LYS A 142 -6.73 -3.83 17.24
C LYS A 142 -6.64 -2.51 18.01
N HIS A 143 -7.40 -1.49 17.63
CA HIS A 143 -7.35 -0.13 18.18
C HIS A 143 -5.93 0.47 18.16
N ILE A 144 -5.26 0.38 17.01
CA ILE A 144 -3.98 1.03 16.70
C ILE A 144 -4.28 2.34 15.96
N SER A 145 -3.63 3.42 16.34
CA SER A 145 -3.78 4.73 15.66
C SER A 145 -3.01 4.76 14.35
N TRP A 146 -3.68 5.18 13.28
CA TRP A 146 -3.13 5.36 11.93
C TRP A 146 -3.40 6.80 11.42
N GLY A 147 -2.94 7.10 10.20
CA GLY A 147 -3.33 8.28 9.44
C GLY A 147 -2.43 8.48 8.22
N SER A 148 -2.97 9.08 7.15
CA SER A 148 -2.27 9.32 5.88
C SER A 148 -2.04 10.82 5.64
N TYR A 149 -0.96 11.14 4.92
CA TYR A 149 -0.48 12.49 4.62
C TYR A 149 -0.06 12.55 3.16
N GLN A 150 -0.51 13.59 2.48
CA GLN A 150 -0.29 13.85 1.06
C GLN A 150 0.23 15.29 0.94
N GLU A 151 1.02 15.57 -0.08
CA GLU A 151 1.60 16.90 -0.29
C GLU A 151 0.50 17.96 -0.48
N ASP A 152 0.74 19.16 0.05
CA ASP A 152 -0.18 20.31 0.13
C ASP A 152 -1.60 20.06 0.71
N MET A 153 -1.98 18.83 1.08
CA MET A 153 -3.34 18.43 1.48
C MET A 153 -4.01 19.45 2.43
N PRO A 154 -5.07 20.16 1.98
CA PRO A 154 -5.48 21.40 2.63
C PRO A 154 -6.09 21.19 4.01
N TYR A 155 -6.73 20.04 4.24
CA TYR A 155 -7.25 19.63 5.55
C TYR A 155 -7.45 18.11 5.61
N THR A 156 -7.59 17.57 6.83
CA THR A 156 -7.90 16.14 7.00
C THR A 156 -9.28 15.82 6.42
N GLY A 157 -9.34 14.82 5.55
CA GLY A 157 -10.58 14.43 4.88
C GLY A 157 -10.96 15.36 3.73
N PHE A 158 -9.99 16.07 3.14
CA PHE A 158 -10.13 16.54 1.77
C PHE A 158 -10.27 15.34 0.84
N GLU A 159 -11.19 15.43 -0.14
CA GLU A 159 -11.52 14.34 -1.06
C GLU A 159 -11.39 14.78 -2.54
N GLY A 160 -10.91 16.00 -2.80
CA GLY A 160 -10.74 16.51 -4.15
C GLY A 160 -9.57 15.85 -4.88
N PHE A 161 -9.69 15.70 -6.21
CA PHE A 161 -8.70 15.06 -7.07
C PHE A 161 -7.29 15.65 -6.94
N SER A 162 -7.17 16.97 -6.79
CA SER A 162 -5.88 17.61 -6.53
C SER A 162 -6.05 18.96 -5.81
N TRP A 163 -4.97 19.40 -5.15
CA TRP A 163 -4.84 20.72 -4.55
C TRP A 163 -3.37 21.17 -4.66
N ALA A 164 -3.06 21.91 -5.73
CA ALA A 164 -1.70 22.31 -6.05
C ALA A 164 -1.19 23.47 -5.16
N ASN A 165 0.13 23.49 -4.95
CA ASN A 165 0.83 24.49 -4.16
C ASN A 165 0.42 25.93 -4.51
N GLN A 166 0.03 26.70 -3.50
CA GLN A 166 -0.59 28.00 -3.71
C GLN A 166 0.43 29.12 -4.03
N GLU A 167 1.72 28.90 -3.76
CA GLU A 167 2.81 29.84 -4.08
C GLU A 167 3.48 29.53 -5.43
N THR A 168 3.81 28.26 -5.69
CA THR A 168 4.53 27.86 -6.91
C THR A 168 3.60 27.44 -8.06
N ARG A 169 2.43 26.87 -7.74
CA ARG A 169 1.53 26.15 -8.68
C ARG A 169 2.28 25.13 -9.55
N ALA A 170 3.36 24.56 -9.02
CA ALA A 170 4.18 23.55 -9.69
C ALA A 170 3.44 22.21 -9.78
N ASN A 171 3.92 21.34 -10.68
CA ASN A 171 3.33 20.03 -10.95
C ASN A 171 4.47 19.06 -11.29
N ASP A 172 5.10 18.54 -10.24
CA ASP A 172 6.43 17.89 -10.31
C ASP A 172 6.35 16.40 -10.70
N TYR A 173 5.34 16.04 -11.51
CA TYR A 173 5.09 14.69 -12.01
C TYR A 173 5.93 14.40 -13.26
N ASN A 174 6.45 13.18 -13.36
CA ASN A 174 7.27 12.70 -14.49
C ASN A 174 7.17 11.17 -14.63
N GLU A 175 6.89 10.68 -15.84
CA GLU A 175 6.42 9.31 -16.05
C GLU A 175 7.37 8.48 -16.95
N SER A 176 7.42 7.17 -16.71
CA SER A 176 8.21 6.20 -17.48
C SER A 176 7.69 4.78 -17.23
N TYR A 177 7.15 4.12 -18.26
CA TYR A 177 6.36 2.88 -18.10
C TYR A 177 6.93 1.65 -18.85
N SER A 178 8.04 1.82 -19.57
CA SER A 178 8.62 0.79 -20.47
C SER A 178 9.60 -0.18 -19.79
N ILE A 179 9.72 -0.13 -18.46
CA ILE A 179 10.66 -0.92 -17.65
C ILE A 179 9.94 -1.62 -16.49
N SER A 180 10.60 -2.57 -15.82
CA SER A 180 10.05 -3.19 -14.61
C SER A 180 9.98 -2.19 -13.45
N ASN A 181 8.86 -2.18 -12.73
CA ASN A 181 8.66 -1.30 -11.59
C ASN A 181 9.49 -1.78 -10.38
N ARG A 182 10.75 -1.34 -10.28
CA ARG A 182 11.62 -1.48 -9.10
C ARG A 182 11.66 -0.17 -8.32
N VAL A 183 11.38 -0.23 -7.02
CA VAL A 183 11.26 0.97 -6.17
C VAL A 183 12.39 1.02 -5.16
N PHE A 184 13.25 2.03 -5.28
CA PHE A 184 14.35 2.26 -4.34
C PHE A 184 13.80 2.52 -2.93
N SER A 185 14.20 1.68 -1.97
CA SER A 185 13.55 1.61 -0.65
C SER A 185 14.59 1.44 0.47
N ILE A 186 14.48 2.24 1.55
CA ILE A 186 15.40 2.17 2.70
C ILE A 186 14.63 2.02 4.02
N LEU A 187 14.92 0.95 4.75
CA LEU A 187 14.46 0.73 6.11
C LEU A 187 15.35 1.48 7.10
N LEU A 188 14.78 2.34 7.94
CA LEU A 188 15.51 3.32 8.75
C LEU A 188 14.94 3.46 10.18
N GLY A 189 15.54 4.36 10.95
CA GLY A 189 15.12 4.68 12.32
C GLY A 189 15.60 3.68 13.37
N GLY A 190 15.48 4.08 14.64
CA GLY A 190 16.03 3.36 15.81
C GLY A 190 15.36 2.01 16.17
N ALA A 191 14.73 1.31 15.22
CA ALA A 191 14.46 -0.13 15.29
C ALA A 191 15.37 -0.93 14.33
N VAL A 192 16.01 -0.29 13.34
CA VAL A 192 17.16 -0.87 12.63
C VAL A 192 18.27 -1.12 13.65
N PRO A 193 18.79 -2.35 13.77
CA PRO A 193 19.91 -2.65 14.66
C PRO A 193 21.18 -1.91 14.21
N LYS A 194 21.98 -1.42 15.16
CA LYS A 194 23.24 -0.68 14.88
C LYS A 194 24.31 -1.45 14.09
N HIS A 195 24.13 -2.76 13.86
CA HIS A 195 25.01 -3.58 13.03
C HIS A 195 24.46 -3.79 11.60
N LEU A 196 23.29 -3.25 11.28
CA LEU A 196 22.63 -3.27 9.96
C LEU A 196 22.50 -1.87 9.35
N GLU A 197 22.97 -0.81 10.01
CA GLU A 197 23.04 0.53 9.39
C GLU A 197 24.10 0.54 8.29
N GLY A 198 23.73 0.96 7.08
CA GLY A 198 24.57 0.88 5.88
C GLY A 198 24.60 -0.50 5.23
N SER A 199 23.66 -1.40 5.56
CA SER A 199 23.56 -2.73 4.96
C SER A 199 22.53 -2.79 3.81
N LYS A 200 22.50 -3.93 3.12
CA LYS A 200 21.59 -4.24 2.01
C LYS A 200 20.84 -5.54 2.33
N ASP A 201 19.58 -5.64 1.89
CA ASP A 201 18.75 -6.84 1.95
C ASP A 201 18.31 -7.20 0.53
N ASP A 202 18.70 -8.40 0.08
CA ASP A 202 18.56 -8.92 -1.28
C ASP A 202 17.26 -9.72 -1.51
N LYS A 203 16.41 -9.81 -0.47
CA LYS A 203 15.15 -10.57 -0.51
C LYS A 203 14.11 -9.88 -1.39
N TYR A 204 13.32 -10.69 -2.09
CA TYR A 204 12.16 -10.23 -2.86
C TYR A 204 11.06 -9.66 -1.96
N TYR A 205 10.69 -8.40 -2.22
CA TYR A 205 9.57 -7.69 -1.61
C TYR A 205 8.75 -6.95 -2.67
N ASN A 206 7.51 -6.62 -2.35
CA ASN A 206 6.68 -5.72 -3.15
C ASN A 206 5.77 -4.88 -2.24
N HIS A 207 4.87 -4.06 -2.79
CA HIS A 207 3.95 -3.25 -1.97
C HIS A 207 3.11 -4.05 -0.95
N TYR A 208 2.80 -5.33 -1.23
CA TYR A 208 2.11 -6.19 -0.27
C TYR A 208 2.99 -6.67 0.90
N SER A 209 4.32 -6.55 0.78
CA SER A 209 5.26 -6.72 1.89
C SER A 209 5.08 -5.69 2.99
N GLU A 210 4.56 -4.50 2.69
CA GLU A 210 4.27 -3.50 3.73
C GLU A 210 3.08 -3.90 4.59
N LEU A 211 1.94 -4.29 3.98
CA LEU A 211 0.78 -4.80 4.71
C LEU A 211 1.18 -5.99 5.58
N SER A 212 1.76 -7.03 4.99
CA SER A 212 2.13 -8.24 5.71
C SER A 212 3.14 -7.97 6.85
N THR A 213 4.04 -6.99 6.69
CA THR A 213 4.96 -6.58 7.75
C THR A 213 4.27 -5.84 8.90
N VAL A 214 3.33 -4.94 8.60
CA VAL A 214 2.47 -4.28 9.61
C VAL A 214 1.61 -5.31 10.33
N GLU A 215 1.00 -6.24 9.60
CA GLU A 215 0.20 -7.34 10.13
C GLU A 215 1.00 -8.26 11.07
N ALA A 216 2.20 -8.66 10.64
CA ALA A 216 3.07 -9.51 11.42
C ALA A 216 3.56 -8.80 12.70
N ASN A 217 4.02 -7.54 12.59
CA ASN A 217 4.56 -6.78 13.72
C ASN A 217 3.55 -6.59 14.87
N TRP A 218 2.28 -6.32 14.57
CA TRP A 218 1.24 -6.15 15.59
C TRP A 218 0.33 -7.37 15.81
N ASN A 219 0.59 -8.48 15.12
CA ASN A 219 -0.24 -9.69 15.17
C ASN A 219 -1.71 -9.39 14.79
N LEU A 220 -1.89 -8.70 13.67
CA LEU A 220 -3.20 -8.40 13.08
C LEU A 220 -3.83 -9.65 12.46
N HIS A 221 -5.05 -9.48 11.97
CA HIS A 221 -5.61 -10.36 10.94
C HIS A 221 -5.08 -9.96 9.57
N THR A 222 -5.43 -10.73 8.54
CA THR A 222 -5.11 -10.44 7.14
C THR A 222 -6.34 -9.92 6.39
N LEU A 223 -6.17 -9.29 5.23
CA LEU A 223 -7.27 -8.91 4.32
C LEU A 223 -7.81 -10.11 3.54
N GLY A 224 -6.97 -11.11 3.30
CA GLY A 224 -7.33 -12.29 2.49
C GLY A 224 -7.04 -12.14 1.01
N ARG A 225 -6.10 -11.24 0.67
CA ARG A 225 -5.62 -10.93 -0.66
C ARG A 225 -4.12 -11.25 -0.76
N TRP A 226 -3.33 -10.48 -1.52
CA TRP A 226 -1.89 -10.71 -1.70
C TRP A 226 -1.05 -10.40 -0.45
N ASP A 227 -1.61 -9.65 0.52
CA ASP A 227 -1.10 -9.48 1.89
C ASP A 227 -0.76 -10.81 2.56
N VAL A 228 -1.53 -11.86 2.28
CA VAL A 228 -1.36 -13.18 2.93
C VAL A 228 -0.15 -13.93 2.38
N GLY A 229 0.12 -13.74 1.09
CA GLY A 229 1.18 -14.40 0.34
C GLY A 229 2.52 -13.66 0.38
N ALA A 230 2.52 -12.35 0.59
CA ALA A 230 3.72 -11.51 0.57
C ALA A 230 4.81 -11.91 1.59
N ASN A 231 6.04 -11.48 1.33
CA ASN A 231 7.16 -11.61 2.28
C ASN A 231 7.14 -10.47 3.30
N VAL A 232 7.27 -10.81 4.58
CA VAL A 232 7.52 -9.86 5.67
C VAL A 232 8.99 -9.41 5.62
N PHE A 233 9.27 -8.12 5.82
CA PHE A 233 10.64 -7.59 5.90
C PHE A 233 11.48 -8.35 6.94
N ASP A 234 12.70 -8.75 6.58
CA ASP A 234 13.51 -9.74 7.32
C ASP A 234 13.69 -9.41 8.82
N LEU A 235 13.92 -8.13 9.12
CA LEU A 235 14.02 -7.59 10.49
C LEU A 235 12.79 -7.91 11.34
N VAL A 236 11.60 -7.92 10.74
CA VAL A 236 10.33 -8.25 11.39
C VAL A 236 10.07 -9.75 11.33
N ALA A 237 10.40 -10.42 10.22
CA ALA A 237 10.25 -11.86 10.05
C ALA A 237 11.00 -12.66 11.14
N CYS A 238 12.19 -12.19 11.53
CA CYS A 238 12.98 -12.72 12.64
C CYS A 238 12.23 -12.71 14.00
N GLU A 239 11.39 -11.70 14.25
CA GLU A 239 10.64 -11.49 15.51
C GLU A 239 9.20 -12.09 15.46
N THR A 240 8.73 -12.48 14.27
CA THR A 240 7.38 -13.03 14.06
C THR A 240 7.39 -14.52 13.73
N GLY A 241 8.49 -15.04 13.19
CA GLY A 241 8.62 -16.41 12.70
C GLY A 241 8.05 -16.63 11.30
N ASP A 242 7.84 -15.55 10.53
CA ASP A 242 7.51 -15.62 9.10
C ASP A 242 8.72 -16.14 8.29
N ILE A 243 8.47 -16.61 7.06
CA ILE A 243 9.50 -17.21 6.20
C ILE A 243 9.64 -16.48 4.87
N TYR A 244 10.89 -16.14 4.53
CA TYR A 244 11.24 -15.68 3.20
C TYR A 244 10.99 -16.78 2.16
N ARG A 245 10.38 -16.40 1.03
CA ARG A 245 10.18 -17.24 -0.16
C ARG A 245 10.60 -16.43 -1.40
N PRO A 246 11.51 -16.92 -2.26
CA PRO A 246 11.96 -16.19 -3.44
C PRO A 246 10.91 -16.24 -4.56
N ASN A 247 10.72 -15.14 -5.29
CA ASN A 247 9.95 -15.09 -6.54
C ASN A 247 10.93 -14.97 -7.73
N LEU A 248 11.37 -16.12 -8.26
CA LEU A 248 12.31 -16.14 -9.39
C LEU A 248 11.68 -15.66 -10.71
N ALA A 249 10.35 -15.61 -10.81
CA ALA A 249 9.68 -15.09 -12.00
C ALA A 249 9.84 -13.57 -12.14
N ALA A 250 10.05 -12.86 -11.02
CA ALA A 250 10.36 -11.43 -10.97
C ALA A 250 11.87 -11.12 -10.80
N THR A 251 12.65 -11.98 -10.14
CA THR A 251 14.05 -11.65 -9.75
C THR A 251 15.16 -12.38 -10.51
N ALA A 252 14.87 -13.24 -11.48
CA ALA A 252 15.91 -13.91 -12.27
C ALA A 252 16.49 -13.02 -13.39
N GLU A 253 17.69 -13.31 -13.88
CA GLU A 253 18.26 -12.67 -15.08
C GLU A 253 17.35 -12.79 -16.32
N ASN A 254 16.51 -13.83 -16.34
CA ASN A 254 15.50 -14.10 -17.35
C ASN A 254 14.07 -13.97 -16.79
N ALA A 255 13.82 -12.97 -15.94
CA ALA A 255 12.50 -12.67 -15.38
C ALA A 255 11.39 -12.67 -16.45
N THR A 256 10.21 -13.15 -16.06
CA THR A 256 9.01 -13.25 -16.91
C THR A 256 7.87 -12.38 -16.42
N ILE A 257 7.93 -11.90 -15.17
CA ILE A 257 6.95 -11.02 -14.54
C ILE A 257 7.63 -9.66 -14.31
N PHE A 258 6.98 -8.57 -14.71
CA PHE A 258 7.63 -7.25 -14.77
C PHE A 258 6.98 -6.18 -13.88
N TYR A 259 5.72 -6.37 -13.46
CA TYR A 259 4.97 -5.41 -12.62
C TYR A 259 4.87 -4.00 -13.22
N ASN A 260 4.84 -3.90 -14.55
CA ASN A 260 4.74 -2.64 -15.28
C ASN A 260 3.34 -2.39 -15.87
N SER A 261 2.38 -3.29 -15.63
CA SER A 261 1.05 -3.26 -16.26
C SER A 261 0.02 -4.04 -15.44
N SER A 262 -1.24 -3.55 -15.46
CA SER A 262 -2.37 -4.18 -14.78
C SER A 262 -3.17 -5.06 -15.74
N PHE A 263 -3.78 -6.13 -15.22
CA PHE A 263 -4.78 -6.93 -15.92
C PHE A 263 -6.19 -6.33 -15.74
N ALA A 264 -7.22 -6.93 -16.34
CA ALA A 264 -8.60 -6.46 -16.25
C ALA A 264 -9.13 -6.32 -14.79
N GLY A 265 -10.01 -5.35 -14.55
CA GLY A 265 -10.40 -4.87 -13.22
C GLY A 265 -11.61 -3.93 -13.24
N PRO A 266 -12.06 -3.39 -12.09
CA PRO A 266 -13.29 -2.59 -12.03
C PRO A 266 -13.10 -1.11 -12.42
N PHE A 267 -11.87 -0.73 -12.80
CA PHE A 267 -11.47 0.65 -13.10
C PHE A 267 -10.93 0.86 -14.53
N ASN A 268 -10.78 -0.19 -15.33
CA ASN A 268 -10.18 -0.10 -16.66
C ASN A 268 -11.09 0.65 -17.63
N GLU A 269 -10.55 1.68 -18.28
CA GLU A 269 -11.30 2.50 -19.24
C GLU A 269 -11.17 1.97 -20.68
N ASP A 270 -9.95 1.63 -21.13
CA ASP A 270 -9.67 1.31 -22.54
C ASP A 270 -9.63 -0.19 -22.89
N PHE A 271 -9.43 -1.07 -21.90
CA PHE A 271 -9.17 -2.50 -22.15
C PHE A 271 -10.37 -3.42 -21.93
N GLN A 272 -10.61 -3.87 -20.68
CA GLN A 272 -11.76 -4.69 -20.33
C GLN A 272 -12.07 -4.54 -18.83
N ALA A 273 -13.31 -4.16 -18.49
CA ALA A 273 -13.77 -4.15 -17.12
C ALA A 273 -14.03 -5.57 -16.57
N ALA A 274 -13.72 -5.79 -15.30
CA ALA A 274 -13.95 -7.02 -14.54
C ALA A 274 -14.45 -6.69 -13.11
N PRO A 275 -15.20 -7.56 -12.44
CA PRO A 275 -15.66 -7.31 -11.07
C PRO A 275 -14.52 -7.37 -10.06
N TYR A 276 -14.72 -6.71 -8.91
CA TYR A 276 -13.83 -6.85 -7.75
C TYR A 276 -13.65 -8.33 -7.37
N PRO A 277 -12.40 -8.83 -7.29
CA PRO A 277 -12.11 -10.18 -6.80
C PRO A 277 -12.50 -10.33 -5.32
N PRO A 278 -13.33 -11.32 -4.94
CA PRO A 278 -13.62 -11.56 -3.53
C PRO A 278 -12.37 -12.09 -2.81
N PRO A 279 -12.10 -11.66 -1.56
CA PRO A 279 -10.96 -12.17 -0.79
C PRO A 279 -11.12 -13.66 -0.50
N ASN A 280 -10.01 -14.41 -0.51
CA ASN A 280 -10.01 -15.83 -0.19
C ASN A 280 -10.25 -16.01 1.31
N LEU A 281 -11.47 -16.35 1.70
CA LEU A 281 -11.86 -16.23 3.11
C LEU A 281 -11.15 -17.18 4.06
N ASP A 282 -10.67 -18.34 3.62
CA ASP A 282 -10.08 -19.37 4.50
C ASP A 282 -8.56 -19.58 4.31
N ILE A 283 -7.94 -18.76 3.47
CA ILE A 283 -6.48 -18.58 3.39
C ILE A 283 -5.88 -18.21 4.75
N LYS A 284 -4.59 -18.51 4.92
CA LYS A 284 -3.80 -18.12 6.09
C LYS A 284 -2.37 -17.82 5.67
N SER A 285 -1.67 -16.95 6.42
CA SER A 285 -0.26 -16.72 6.13
C SER A 285 0.54 -18.02 6.29
N PRO A 286 1.49 -18.31 5.37
CA PRO A 286 2.29 -19.51 5.47
C PRO A 286 3.20 -19.43 6.70
N LYS A 287 3.47 -20.57 7.33
CA LYS A 287 4.20 -20.73 8.61
C LYS A 287 3.56 -20.10 9.85
N THR A 288 3.10 -18.84 9.79
CA THR A 288 2.60 -18.07 10.96
C THR A 288 1.08 -18.16 11.15
N HIS A 289 0.34 -18.59 10.14
CA HIS A 289 -1.10 -18.90 10.20
C HIS A 289 -2.00 -17.74 10.66
N ARG A 290 -1.62 -16.48 10.41
CA ARG A 290 -2.54 -15.32 10.51
C ARG A 290 -3.74 -15.59 9.63
N THR A 291 -4.94 -15.24 10.08
CA THR A 291 -6.19 -15.51 9.36
C THR A 291 -6.86 -14.23 8.92
N VAL A 292 -7.64 -14.31 7.84
CA VAL A 292 -8.55 -13.24 7.38
C VAL A 292 -9.41 -12.72 8.54
N LEU A 293 -9.61 -11.39 8.59
CA LEU A 293 -10.40 -10.72 9.62
C LEU A 293 -11.81 -11.32 9.70
N PRO A 294 -12.32 -11.67 10.90
CA PRO A 294 -13.67 -12.23 11.05
C PRO A 294 -14.80 -11.33 10.52
N ALA A 295 -14.59 -10.00 10.45
CA ALA A 295 -15.51 -9.07 9.81
C ALA A 295 -15.57 -9.26 8.28
N ILE A 296 -14.41 -9.37 7.62
CA ILE A 296 -14.31 -9.67 6.18
C ILE A 296 -14.96 -11.01 5.87
N LYS A 297 -14.62 -12.07 6.63
CA LYS A 297 -15.25 -13.41 6.54
C LYS A 297 -16.78 -13.36 6.70
N LYS A 298 -17.30 -12.45 7.51
CA LYS A 298 -18.76 -12.28 7.72
C LYS A 298 -19.42 -11.57 6.54
N GLN A 299 -18.79 -10.53 6.01
CA GLN A 299 -19.35 -9.70 4.93
C GLN A 299 -19.39 -10.46 3.60
N TRP A 300 -18.26 -11.04 3.18
CA TRP A 300 -18.12 -11.76 1.92
C TRP A 300 -18.67 -13.20 1.98
N LYS A 301 -19.42 -13.56 3.03
CA LYS A 301 -19.89 -14.93 3.24
C LYS A 301 -20.86 -15.37 2.12
N GLY A 302 -20.42 -16.32 1.31
CA GLY A 302 -21.18 -16.80 0.14
C GLY A 302 -20.87 -16.04 -1.15
N HIS A 303 -20.02 -15.02 -1.08
CA HIS A 303 -19.51 -14.24 -2.21
C HIS A 303 -18.01 -14.53 -2.35
N THR A 304 -17.66 -15.76 -2.74
CA THR A 304 -16.27 -16.25 -2.83
C THR A 304 -15.94 -16.88 -4.19
N GLU A 305 -16.88 -16.88 -5.13
CA GLU A 305 -16.66 -17.35 -6.50
C GLU A 305 -15.84 -16.31 -7.27
N GLY A 306 -14.80 -16.75 -7.98
CA GLY A 306 -13.86 -15.85 -8.67
C GLY A 306 -12.68 -15.34 -7.83
N THR A 307 -12.50 -15.78 -6.58
CA THR A 307 -11.25 -15.52 -5.84
C THR A 307 -10.06 -16.16 -6.54
N TYR A 308 -8.98 -15.40 -6.74
CA TYR A 308 -7.71 -15.89 -7.26
C TYR A 308 -6.58 -15.93 -6.22
N TYR A 309 -6.77 -15.34 -5.04
CA TYR A 309 -5.73 -15.20 -4.02
C TYR A 309 -5.26 -16.53 -3.42
N HIS A 310 -3.94 -16.69 -3.32
CA HIS A 310 -3.26 -17.83 -2.70
C HIS A 310 -2.08 -17.37 -1.82
N ASP A 311 -1.52 -18.26 -1.00
CA ASP A 311 -0.47 -17.97 -0.01
C ASP A 311 0.96 -17.99 -0.62
N GLY A 312 1.07 -17.71 -1.93
CA GLY A 312 2.32 -17.66 -2.68
C GLY A 312 2.93 -16.25 -2.73
N VAL A 313 4.19 -16.15 -3.14
CA VAL A 313 4.85 -14.86 -3.44
C VAL A 313 4.70 -14.44 -4.90
N ASP A 314 4.30 -15.38 -5.74
CA ASP A 314 3.95 -15.20 -7.13
C ASP A 314 2.60 -14.47 -7.20
N ILE A 315 2.58 -13.31 -7.83
CA ILE A 315 1.39 -12.47 -8.04
C ILE A 315 1.25 -12.15 -9.54
N PRO A 316 0.03 -11.95 -10.06
CA PRO A 316 -0.21 -11.64 -11.48
C PRO A 316 0.35 -10.27 -11.90
N ASP A 317 0.56 -10.10 -13.20
CA ASP A 317 0.71 -8.80 -13.87
C ASP A 317 -0.20 -8.75 -15.12
N GLY A 318 -0.18 -7.63 -15.87
CA GLY A 318 -1.00 -7.44 -17.06
C GLY A 318 -0.80 -8.50 -18.15
N GLN A 319 0.41 -9.04 -18.28
CA GLN A 319 0.73 -10.10 -19.24
C GLN A 319 0.39 -11.50 -18.71
N HIS A 320 0.34 -11.66 -17.39
CA HIS A 320 0.08 -12.93 -16.69
C HIS A 320 -1.15 -12.83 -15.77
N PRO A 321 -2.35 -12.57 -16.33
CA PRO A 321 -3.56 -12.32 -15.56
C PRO A 321 -4.06 -13.59 -14.84
N PRO A 322 -4.86 -13.43 -13.77
CA PRO A 322 -5.57 -14.54 -13.15
C PRO A 322 -6.51 -15.27 -14.14
N HIS A 323 -6.75 -16.56 -13.95
CA HIS A 323 -7.57 -17.35 -14.87
C HIS A 323 -8.99 -16.77 -15.03
N GLY A 324 -9.31 -16.33 -16.26
CA GLY A 324 -10.60 -15.73 -16.62
C GLY A 324 -10.57 -14.21 -16.72
N TYR A 325 -9.48 -13.57 -16.27
CA TYR A 325 -9.18 -12.17 -16.52
C TYR A 325 -8.42 -12.02 -17.84
N ALA A 326 -8.55 -10.87 -18.49
CA ALA A 326 -7.98 -10.64 -19.82
C ALA A 326 -6.54 -10.08 -19.75
N VAL A 327 -5.73 -10.39 -20.77
CA VAL A 327 -4.31 -10.01 -20.89
C VAL A 327 -4.18 -8.58 -21.39
N ASN A 328 -3.63 -7.68 -20.59
CA ASN A 328 -3.30 -6.33 -21.04
C ASN A 328 -2.03 -6.37 -21.89
N ASP A 329 -2.18 -6.02 -23.16
CA ASP A 329 -1.14 -6.10 -24.18
C ASP A 329 -0.56 -4.71 -24.44
N VAL A 330 0.27 -4.28 -23.46
CA VAL A 330 1.07 -3.04 -23.43
C VAL A 330 2.20 -2.98 -24.47
N SER A 331 2.02 -3.66 -25.61
CA SER A 331 2.87 -3.52 -26.80
C SER A 331 2.35 -2.46 -27.78
N LYS A 332 1.37 -1.65 -27.36
CA LYS A 332 0.59 -0.73 -28.22
C LYS A 332 0.79 0.76 -27.93
N ASP A 333 1.47 1.09 -26.83
CA ASP A 333 1.65 2.45 -26.29
C ASP A 333 3.11 2.91 -26.43
#